data_AF-A0A2I1H870-F1
#
_entry.id   AF-A0A2I1H870-F1
#
_cell.length_a   1.000
_cell.length_b   1.000
_cell.length_c   1.000
_cell.angle_alpha   90.00
_cell.angle_beta   90.00
_cell.angle_gamma   90.00
#
_symmetry.space_group_name_H-M   'P 1'
#
loop_
_entity.id
_entity.type
_entity.pdbx_description
1 polymer ?
#
loop_
_entity_poly.entity_id
_entity_poly.type
_entity_poly.pdbx_seq_one_letter_code
_entity_poly.pdbx_strand_id
1 'polypeptide(L)'
;MVYEITSSTSSCSSFQQDFIFDPLDANKQAFIECSFIRLPLILMENVTYDEFEKKCERATASKFWEYRDKNVIIIELPRGDHEVAHSEFIRQFIRQDPQDTIRDIGSKTYYSAEFKGLKGSSRQADVSLIPKYLPNLPKYLSDPEGNTWPTIICEIASTQSLKSIIQKTTQFWLAPNRVEDIIIFKLWPSKLGRNQDKNPLRRLTCYKFCRRTSPKDAYGNYQPIQVIEFGTINSDGNPYYGCSTLGSCTLSISPHCIYKGCTYPYPLTDV
;
A
#
# COMPACT_ATOMS: atom_id res chain seq x y z
N MET A 1 5.62 -19.69 6.76
CA MET A 1 6.48 -18.93 5.81
C MET A 1 7.10 -17.74 6.54
N VAL A 2 8.42 -17.64 6.46
CA VAL A 2 9.28 -16.70 7.20
C VAL A 2 9.91 -15.77 6.15
N TYR A 3 9.64 -14.46 6.21
CA TYR A 3 10.21 -13.50 5.24
C TYR A 3 11.48 -12.83 5.80
N GLU A 4 12.55 -12.80 5.00
CA GLU A 4 13.81 -12.09 5.29
C GLU A 4 14.03 -11.01 4.21
N ILE A 5 14.25 -9.75 4.63
CA ILE A 5 14.38 -8.59 3.72
C ILE A 5 15.82 -8.07 3.78
N THR A 6 16.52 -8.06 2.65
CA THR A 6 17.88 -7.49 2.51
C THR A 6 17.87 -6.33 1.50
N SER A 7 18.46 -5.19 1.85
CA SER A 7 18.43 -3.97 1.02
C SER A 7 19.68 -3.81 0.14
N SER A 8 19.51 -3.52 -1.15
CA SER A 8 20.58 -3.03 -2.04
C SER A 8 20.34 -1.57 -2.43
N THR A 9 21.36 -0.72 -2.30
CA THR A 9 21.30 0.72 -2.59
C THR A 9 21.56 1.02 -4.07
N SER A 10 20.66 1.76 -4.74
CA SER A 10 20.96 2.46 -5.98
C SER A 10 20.51 3.93 -5.91
N SER A 11 21.26 4.78 -6.62
CA SER A 11 21.24 6.25 -6.56
C SER A 11 20.00 6.87 -7.21
N CYS A 12 19.32 7.78 -6.50
CA CYS A 12 18.13 8.49 -6.99
C CYS A 12 18.51 9.87 -7.56
N SER A 13 18.19 10.10 -8.84
CA SER A 13 18.08 11.43 -9.44
C SER A 13 16.69 12.04 -9.12
N SER A 14 16.64 13.36 -9.01
CA SER A 14 15.42 14.13 -8.73
C SER A 14 14.47 14.09 -9.93
N PHE A 15 13.28 13.50 -9.75
CA PHE A 15 12.18 13.60 -10.71
C PHE A 15 11.28 14.77 -10.32
N GLN A 16 11.26 15.79 -11.19
CA GLN A 16 10.28 16.86 -11.22
C GLN A 16 9.20 16.39 -12.20
N GLN A 17 7.97 16.14 -11.72
CA GLN A 17 6.89 15.63 -12.56
C GLN A 17 5.83 16.72 -12.71
N ASP A 18 5.68 17.22 -13.93
CA ASP A 18 4.69 18.25 -14.27
C ASP A 18 3.30 17.60 -14.34
N PHE A 19 2.44 17.89 -13.37
CA PHE A 19 1.03 17.54 -13.46
C PHE A 19 0.32 18.63 -14.29
N ILE A 20 0.18 18.39 -15.60
CA ILE A 20 -0.65 19.25 -16.44
C ILE A 20 -2.11 18.86 -16.24
N PHE A 21 -2.83 19.70 -15.50
CA PHE A 21 -4.29 19.64 -15.44
C PHE A 21 -4.84 20.35 -16.66
N ASP A 22 -5.68 19.66 -17.44
CA ASP A 22 -6.48 20.26 -18.50
C ASP A 22 -7.93 20.33 -18.00
N PRO A 23 -8.35 21.43 -17.35
CA PRO A 23 -9.75 21.68 -17.11
C PRO A 23 -10.35 22.25 -18.39
N LEU A 24 -11.59 21.86 -18.69
CA LEU A 24 -12.48 22.57 -19.61
C LEU A 24 -12.85 23.99 -19.10
N ASP A 25 -11.92 24.69 -18.47
CA ASP A 25 -11.97 26.09 -18.11
C ASP A 25 -10.54 26.63 -18.13
N ALA A 26 -10.20 27.31 -19.23
CA ALA A 26 -8.94 28.00 -19.40
C ALA A 26 -8.82 29.12 -18.36
N ASN A 27 -8.29 28.83 -17.16
CA ASN A 27 -7.61 29.82 -16.29
C ASN A 27 -7.01 29.31 -14.97
N LYS A 28 -6.79 28.01 -14.75
CA LYS A 28 -6.04 27.54 -13.56
C LYS A 28 -5.09 26.39 -13.86
N GLN A 29 -3.90 26.71 -14.38
CA GLN A 29 -2.72 25.84 -14.22
C GLN A 29 -2.30 25.89 -12.75
N ALA A 30 -2.73 24.91 -11.96
CA ALA A 30 -2.24 24.73 -10.61
C ALA A 30 -0.96 23.88 -10.66
N PHE A 31 0.21 24.54 -10.71
CA PHE A 31 1.47 23.90 -10.40
C PHE A 31 1.54 23.64 -8.90
N ILE A 32 1.48 22.37 -8.48
CA ILE A 32 1.71 22.00 -7.08
C ILE A 32 3.19 21.67 -6.91
N GLU A 33 3.96 22.61 -6.37
CA GLU A 33 5.31 22.34 -5.88
C GLU A 33 5.22 21.48 -4.61
N CYS A 34 5.17 20.16 -4.79
CA CYS A 34 4.66 19.23 -3.79
C CYS A 34 5.74 18.64 -2.85
N SER A 35 6.91 19.28 -2.78
CA SER A 35 8.04 18.82 -1.96
C SER A 35 7.78 18.94 -0.45
N PHE A 36 6.80 19.76 -0.01
CA PHE A 36 6.52 20.05 1.41
C PHE A 36 5.07 19.81 1.87
N ILE A 37 4.15 19.39 0.99
CA ILE A 37 2.74 19.20 1.36
C ILE A 37 2.54 17.85 2.05
N ARG A 38 1.88 17.84 3.21
CA ARG A 38 1.46 16.59 3.86
C ARG A 38 0.19 16.07 3.18
N LEU A 39 0.27 14.89 2.59
CA LEU A 39 -0.87 14.20 1.98
C LEU A 39 -1.66 13.40 3.04
N PRO A 40 -2.99 13.25 2.88
CA PRO A 40 -3.78 13.48 1.65
C PRO A 40 -4.23 14.93 1.39
N LEU A 41 -4.46 15.28 0.12
CA LEU A 41 -5.01 16.58 -0.34
C LEU A 41 -6.29 16.37 -1.15
N ILE A 42 -7.36 17.13 -0.86
CA ILE A 42 -8.59 17.12 -1.69
C ILE A 42 -8.31 17.93 -2.97
N LEU A 43 -8.46 17.28 -4.11
CA LEU A 43 -8.25 17.85 -5.44
C LEU A 43 -9.56 18.36 -6.06
N MET A 44 -10.64 17.60 -5.90
CA MET A 44 -11.97 17.94 -6.41
C MET A 44 -13.03 17.48 -5.41
N GLU A 45 -14.15 18.19 -5.36
CA GLU A 45 -15.31 17.85 -4.53
C GLU A 45 -16.56 17.70 -5.40
N ASN A 46 -17.58 17.00 -4.88
CA ASN A 46 -18.86 16.78 -5.55
C ASN A 46 -18.76 16.08 -6.92
N VAL A 47 -17.74 15.23 -7.11
CA VAL A 47 -17.53 14.43 -8.31
C VAL A 47 -18.29 13.11 -8.18
N THR A 48 -18.98 12.67 -9.22
CA THR A 48 -19.58 11.32 -9.24
C THR A 48 -18.51 10.25 -9.45
N TYR A 49 -18.78 8.99 -9.11
CA TYR A 49 -17.79 7.93 -9.30
C TYR A 49 -17.42 7.72 -10.77
N ASP A 50 -18.41 7.71 -11.67
CA ASP A 50 -18.20 7.59 -13.12
C ASP A 50 -17.34 8.72 -13.70
N GLU A 51 -17.54 9.96 -13.21
CA GLU A 51 -16.70 11.10 -13.60
C GLU A 51 -15.28 10.96 -13.07
N PHE A 52 -15.12 10.46 -11.84
CA PHE A 52 -13.81 10.16 -11.28
C PHE A 52 -13.09 9.11 -12.14
N GLU A 53 -13.72 7.99 -12.49
CA GLU A 53 -13.08 6.95 -13.30
C GLU A 53 -12.64 7.48 -14.67
N LYS A 54 -13.52 8.19 -15.37
CA LYS A 54 -13.19 8.80 -16.68
C LYS A 54 -12.03 9.78 -16.59
N LYS A 55 -11.99 10.61 -15.55
CA LYS A 55 -10.88 11.58 -15.35
C LYS A 55 -9.59 10.87 -14.96
N CYS A 56 -9.69 9.87 -14.09
CA CYS A 56 -8.59 9.07 -13.60
C CYS A 56 -7.92 8.27 -14.75
N GLU A 57 -8.72 7.69 -15.65
CA GLU A 57 -8.24 7.01 -16.85
C GLU A 57 -7.51 7.98 -17.80
N ARG A 58 -8.15 9.11 -18.14
CA ARG A 58 -7.56 10.13 -19.02
C ARG A 58 -6.22 10.66 -18.51
N ALA A 59 -6.10 10.87 -17.21
CA ALA A 59 -4.89 11.39 -16.57
C ALA A 59 -3.88 10.29 -16.19
N THR A 60 -4.21 9.01 -16.38
CA THR A 60 -3.43 7.87 -15.86
C THR A 60 -3.12 8.04 -14.36
N ALA A 61 -4.13 8.47 -13.60
CA ALA A 61 -3.97 9.00 -12.24
C ALA A 61 -4.30 8.03 -11.11
N SER A 62 -4.65 6.79 -11.43
CA SER A 62 -5.13 5.79 -10.45
C SER A 62 -4.13 5.50 -9.34
N LYS A 63 -2.83 5.65 -9.64
CA LYS A 63 -1.73 5.43 -8.69
C LYS A 63 -1.63 6.47 -7.58
N PHE A 64 -2.23 7.64 -7.77
CA PHE A 64 -2.08 8.76 -6.85
C PHE A 64 -3.40 9.41 -6.45
N TRP A 65 -4.49 9.14 -7.18
CA TRP A 65 -5.83 9.59 -6.86
C TRP A 65 -6.67 8.48 -6.23
N GLU A 66 -7.41 8.85 -5.20
CA GLU A 66 -8.43 8.03 -4.59
C GLU A 66 -9.77 8.77 -4.58
N TYR A 67 -10.86 8.02 -4.68
CA TYR A 67 -12.21 8.56 -4.52
C TYR A 67 -12.71 8.31 -3.10
N ARG A 68 -13.28 9.32 -2.45
CA ARG A 68 -13.91 9.19 -1.13
C ARG A 68 -15.07 10.15 -1.00
N ASP A 69 -16.28 9.62 -0.90
CA ASP A 69 -17.50 10.38 -0.61
C ASP A 69 -17.63 11.64 -1.50
N LYS A 70 -17.56 11.43 -2.82
CA LYS A 70 -17.59 12.47 -3.87
C LYS A 70 -16.37 13.38 -3.97
N ASN A 71 -15.33 13.13 -3.17
CA ASN A 71 -14.07 13.84 -3.26
C ASN A 71 -13.02 13.01 -4.00
N VAL A 72 -12.27 13.66 -4.88
CA VAL A 72 -11.04 13.12 -5.47
C VAL A 72 -9.87 13.61 -4.63
N ILE A 73 -9.05 12.69 -4.15
CA ILE A 73 -8.02 12.95 -3.16
C ILE A 73 -6.67 12.49 -3.71
N ILE A 74 -5.66 13.36 -3.66
CA ILE A 74 -4.26 12.97 -3.89
C ILE A 74 -3.73 12.38 -2.59
N ILE A 75 -3.29 11.12 -2.63
CA ILE A 75 -2.89 10.38 -1.43
C ILE A 75 -1.39 10.17 -1.28
N GLU A 76 -0.69 10.08 -2.41
CA GLU A 76 0.72 9.75 -2.51
C GLU A 76 1.25 10.48 -3.75
N LEU A 77 2.51 10.89 -3.69
CA LEU A 77 3.28 11.23 -4.88
C LEU A 77 4.42 10.23 -5.04
N PRO A 78 4.53 9.59 -6.22
CA PRO A 78 5.58 8.62 -6.46
C PRO A 78 6.95 9.30 -6.36
N ARG A 79 7.82 8.72 -5.52
CA ARG A 79 9.25 9.08 -5.42
C ARG A 79 10.06 7.87 -5.86
N GLY A 80 11.28 8.05 -6.37
CA GLY A 80 12.12 6.92 -6.79
C GLY A 80 12.27 5.84 -5.70
N ASP A 81 12.30 6.25 -4.42
CA ASP A 81 12.37 5.32 -3.29
C ASP A 81 11.12 4.43 -3.14
N HIS A 82 9.94 4.92 -3.54
CA HIS A 82 8.70 4.17 -3.54
C HIS A 82 8.80 2.97 -4.50
N GLU A 83 9.18 3.24 -5.74
CA GLU A 83 9.31 2.22 -6.79
C GLU A 83 10.40 1.19 -6.47
N VAL A 84 11.50 1.63 -5.85
CA VAL A 84 12.56 0.72 -5.37
C VAL A 84 12.04 -0.18 -4.26
N ALA A 85 11.34 0.37 -3.26
CA ALA A 85 10.76 -0.43 -2.18
C ALA A 85 9.71 -1.42 -2.69
N HIS A 86 8.88 -0.99 -3.66
CA HIS A 86 7.89 -1.84 -4.34
C HIS A 86 8.57 -3.02 -5.00
N SER A 87 9.54 -2.73 -5.88
CA SER A 87 10.25 -3.74 -6.67
C SER A 87 10.96 -4.74 -5.76
N GLU A 88 11.62 -4.25 -4.71
CA GLU A 88 12.36 -5.08 -3.77
C GLU A 88 11.44 -5.97 -2.93
N PHE A 89 10.31 -5.43 -2.46
CA PHE A 89 9.32 -6.24 -1.73
C PHE A 89 8.81 -7.39 -2.60
N ILE A 90 8.35 -7.12 -3.83
CA ILE A 90 7.84 -8.15 -4.74
C ILE A 90 8.94 -9.20 -5.01
N ARG A 91 10.16 -8.75 -5.32
CA ARG A 91 11.29 -9.63 -5.60
C ARG A 91 11.58 -10.57 -4.44
N GLN A 92 11.56 -10.07 -3.21
CA GLN A 92 11.80 -10.90 -2.02
C GLN A 92 10.60 -11.81 -1.73
N PHE A 93 9.36 -11.31 -1.87
CA PHE A 93 8.15 -12.10 -1.64
C PHE A 93 8.08 -13.31 -2.57
N ILE A 94 8.27 -13.11 -3.89
CA ILE A 94 8.22 -14.19 -4.88
C ILE A 94 9.32 -15.23 -4.63
N ARG A 95 10.54 -14.81 -4.25
CA ARG A 95 11.62 -15.75 -3.91
C ARG A 95 11.28 -16.67 -2.75
N GLN A 96 10.41 -16.24 -1.84
CA GLN A 96 9.95 -17.04 -0.70
C GLN A 96 8.75 -17.94 -1.02
N ASP A 97 8.21 -17.88 -2.25
CA ASP A 97 7.16 -18.77 -2.77
C ASP A 97 7.71 -19.60 -3.95
N PRO A 98 8.64 -20.54 -3.71
CA PRO A 98 9.26 -21.33 -4.77
C PRO A 98 8.28 -22.28 -5.49
N GLN A 99 7.13 -22.55 -4.86
CA GLN A 99 6.06 -23.37 -5.43
C GLN A 99 5.15 -22.55 -6.36
N ASP A 100 5.40 -21.24 -6.50
CA ASP A 100 4.68 -20.35 -7.41
C ASP A 100 3.16 -20.38 -7.17
N THR A 101 2.78 -20.40 -5.90
CA THR A 101 1.39 -20.59 -5.42
C THR A 101 0.61 -19.29 -5.36
N ILE A 102 1.31 -18.15 -5.35
CA ILE A 102 0.77 -16.80 -5.29
C ILE A 102 1.00 -16.09 -6.61
N ARG A 103 0.01 -15.27 -7.00
CA ARG A 103 0.08 -14.38 -8.15
C ARG A 103 -0.03 -12.94 -7.69
N ASP A 104 0.90 -12.13 -8.14
CA ASP A 104 0.74 -10.68 -8.16
C ASP A 104 -0.22 -10.29 -9.28
N ILE A 105 -1.31 -9.61 -8.92
CA ILE A 105 -2.31 -9.10 -9.86
C ILE A 105 -2.17 -7.60 -10.12
N GLY A 106 -1.08 -7.01 -9.61
CA GLY A 106 -0.72 -5.62 -9.78
C GLY A 106 -1.65 -4.66 -9.05
N SER A 107 -1.43 -3.37 -9.31
CA SER A 107 -2.21 -2.28 -8.72
C SER A 107 -3.56 -2.17 -9.41
N LYS A 108 -4.60 -2.83 -8.86
CA LYS A 108 -6.00 -2.67 -9.28
C LYS A 108 -6.73 -1.68 -8.38
N THR A 109 -7.61 -0.90 -8.97
CA THR A 109 -8.55 -0.05 -8.22
C THR A 109 -9.71 -0.92 -7.74
N TYR A 110 -10.01 -0.85 -6.46
CA TYR A 110 -11.16 -1.52 -5.86
C TYR A 110 -12.15 -0.50 -5.37
N TYR A 111 -13.44 -0.73 -5.65
CA TYR A 111 -14.52 0.15 -5.25
C TYR A 111 -15.31 -0.41 -4.06
N SER A 112 -15.83 0.47 -3.22
CA SER A 112 -16.73 0.13 -2.13
C SER A 112 -17.86 1.13 -2.11
N ALA A 113 -19.06 0.68 -2.44
CA ALA A 113 -20.28 1.40 -2.12
C ALA A 113 -20.70 1.08 -0.68
N GLU A 114 -20.82 2.10 0.17
CA GLU A 114 -21.52 1.96 1.44
C GLU A 114 -23.05 2.05 1.24
N PHE A 115 -23.81 1.75 2.31
CA PHE A 115 -25.27 1.62 2.31
C PHE A 115 -25.97 2.73 1.49
N LYS A 116 -26.81 2.32 0.53
CA LYS A 116 -27.61 3.14 -0.39
C LYS A 116 -26.85 3.97 -1.45
N GLY A 117 -25.59 3.64 -1.78
CA GLY A 117 -24.90 4.21 -2.95
C GLY A 117 -24.59 5.71 -2.85
N LEU A 118 -24.82 6.32 -1.69
CA LEU A 118 -24.59 7.76 -1.45
C LEU A 118 -23.16 8.06 -1.03
N LYS A 119 -22.46 7.08 -0.43
CA LYS A 119 -21.06 7.17 -0.02
C LYS A 119 -20.28 6.04 -0.69
N GLY A 120 -19.41 6.41 -1.62
CA GLY A 120 -18.52 5.50 -2.32
C GLY A 120 -17.07 5.78 -1.97
N SER A 121 -16.22 4.76 -2.02
CA SER A 121 -14.78 4.91 -1.86
C SER A 121 -14.08 3.99 -2.85
N SER A 122 -13.05 4.48 -3.54
CA SER A 122 -12.13 3.62 -4.31
C SER A 122 -10.70 3.79 -3.84
N ARG A 123 -9.97 2.68 -3.85
CA ARG A 123 -8.57 2.61 -3.42
C ARG A 123 -7.80 1.72 -4.38
N GLN A 124 -6.57 2.10 -4.70
CA GLN A 124 -5.61 1.24 -5.37
C GLN A 124 -4.52 0.86 -4.35
N ALA A 125 -4.15 -0.40 -4.32
CA ALA A 125 -3.01 -0.89 -3.54
C ALA A 125 -1.76 -0.90 -4.41
N ASP A 126 -0.58 -0.72 -3.81
CA ASP A 126 0.68 -0.80 -4.55
C ASP A 126 0.93 -2.22 -5.04
N VAL A 127 0.74 -3.22 -4.16
CA VAL A 127 0.86 -4.64 -4.50
C VAL A 127 -0.38 -5.37 -4.04
N SER A 128 -0.95 -6.21 -4.91
CA SER A 128 -2.10 -7.06 -4.63
C SER A 128 -1.79 -8.51 -4.95
N LEU A 129 -1.91 -9.39 -3.96
CA LEU A 129 -1.53 -10.79 -4.08
C LEU A 129 -2.72 -11.71 -3.81
N ILE A 130 -2.86 -12.72 -4.67
CA ILE A 130 -3.87 -13.79 -4.55
C ILE A 130 -3.24 -15.15 -4.76
N PRO A 131 -3.75 -16.21 -4.12
CA PRO A 131 -3.45 -17.57 -4.54
C PRO A 131 -3.82 -17.84 -6.00
N LYS A 132 -2.98 -18.57 -6.73
CA LYS A 132 -3.27 -19.04 -8.09
C LYS A 132 -4.43 -20.03 -8.13
N TYR A 133 -4.56 -20.83 -7.08
CA TYR A 133 -5.61 -21.82 -6.93
C TYR A 133 -6.90 -21.24 -6.32
N LEU A 134 -7.06 -19.91 -6.28
CA LEU A 134 -8.37 -19.33 -6.01
C LEU A 134 -9.34 -19.83 -7.11
N PRO A 135 -10.41 -20.57 -6.77
CA PRO A 135 -11.46 -20.86 -7.73
C PRO A 135 -12.14 -19.55 -8.16
N ASN A 136 -13.05 -19.62 -9.13
CA ASN A 136 -14.00 -18.54 -9.40
C ASN A 136 -14.72 -18.19 -8.09
N LEU A 137 -14.25 -17.14 -7.40
CA LEU A 137 -14.70 -16.83 -6.07
C LEU A 137 -16.17 -16.38 -6.10
N PRO A 138 -16.93 -16.66 -5.03
CA PRO A 138 -18.26 -16.11 -4.87
C PRO A 138 -18.26 -14.59 -5.04
N LYS A 139 -19.31 -14.04 -5.68
CA LYS A 139 -19.45 -12.60 -5.94
C LYS A 139 -19.30 -11.70 -4.71
N TYR A 140 -19.58 -12.21 -3.50
CA TYR A 140 -19.43 -11.44 -2.26
C TYR A 140 -17.96 -11.17 -1.87
N LEU A 141 -17.01 -11.82 -2.52
CA LEU A 141 -15.56 -11.56 -2.42
C LEU A 141 -15.06 -10.66 -3.55
N SER A 142 -15.97 -10.09 -4.34
CA SER A 142 -15.65 -9.07 -5.33
C SER A 142 -16.20 -7.71 -4.88
N ASP A 143 -15.60 -6.66 -5.41
CA ASP A 143 -16.19 -5.33 -5.35
C ASP A 143 -17.40 -5.22 -6.32
N PRO A 144 -18.15 -4.10 -6.30
CA PRO A 144 -19.28 -3.90 -7.20
C PRO A 144 -18.91 -3.93 -8.70
N GLU A 145 -17.64 -3.67 -9.04
CA GLU A 145 -17.10 -3.74 -10.42
C GLU A 145 -16.72 -5.18 -10.83
N GLY A 146 -16.87 -6.15 -9.92
CA GLY A 146 -16.52 -7.55 -10.15
C GLY A 146 -15.04 -7.88 -9.92
N ASN A 147 -14.24 -6.93 -9.42
CA ASN A 147 -12.86 -7.17 -9.04
C ASN A 147 -12.81 -7.97 -7.73
N THR A 148 -12.32 -9.19 -7.81
CA THR A 148 -12.07 -10.04 -6.63
C THR A 148 -11.06 -9.38 -5.68
N TRP A 149 -11.43 -9.22 -4.41
CA TRP A 149 -10.55 -8.67 -3.39
C TRP A 149 -9.28 -9.54 -3.23
N PRO A 150 -8.10 -8.92 -3.14
CA PRO A 150 -6.87 -9.65 -2.90
C PRO A 150 -6.84 -10.19 -1.48
N THR A 151 -6.09 -11.28 -1.28
CA THR A 151 -5.96 -11.91 0.05
C THR A 151 -4.89 -11.22 0.89
N ILE A 152 -3.82 -10.76 0.22
CA ILE A 152 -2.75 -9.96 0.80
C ILE A 152 -2.59 -8.68 -0.02
N ILE A 153 -2.36 -7.56 0.64
CA ILE A 153 -1.86 -6.35 -0.02
C ILE A 153 -0.57 -5.86 0.66
N CYS A 154 0.24 -5.16 -0.13
CA CYS A 154 1.32 -4.33 0.37
C CYS A 154 1.08 -2.88 -0.03
N GLU A 155 1.29 -1.96 0.91
CA GLU A 155 1.18 -0.51 0.71
C GLU A 155 2.51 0.14 1.10
N ILE A 156 2.98 1.09 0.31
CA ILE A 156 4.25 1.77 0.49
C ILE A 156 3.98 3.25 0.65
N ALA A 157 3.88 3.69 1.90
CA ALA A 157 3.59 5.07 2.22
C ALA A 157 4.89 5.89 2.31
N SER A 158 5.19 6.72 1.33
CA SER A 158 6.34 7.65 1.35
C SER A 158 5.92 9.04 1.80
N THR A 159 5.05 9.67 1.01
CA THR A 159 4.53 11.02 1.25
C THR A 159 3.22 11.00 2.02
N GLN A 160 2.47 9.90 1.93
CA GLN A 160 1.25 9.71 2.70
C GLN A 160 1.55 9.66 4.20
N SER A 161 0.76 10.36 5.01
CA SER A 161 0.93 10.34 6.47
C SER A 161 0.61 8.97 7.07
N LEU A 162 1.29 8.60 8.17
CA LEU A 162 1.03 7.33 8.87
C LEU A 162 -0.44 7.21 9.30
N LYS A 163 -1.02 8.29 9.83
CA LYS A 163 -2.45 8.31 10.20
C LYS A 163 -3.36 7.98 9.01
N SER A 164 -3.08 8.56 7.84
CA SER A 164 -3.88 8.33 6.63
C SER A 164 -3.79 6.89 6.14
N ILE A 165 -2.59 6.32 6.03
CA ILE A 165 -2.44 4.93 5.55
C ILE A 165 -3.06 3.94 6.55
N ILE A 166 -2.90 4.16 7.85
CA ILE A 166 -3.53 3.32 8.89
C ILE A 166 -5.06 3.41 8.82
N GLN A 167 -5.62 4.60 8.57
CA GLN A 167 -7.06 4.75 8.34
C GLN A 167 -7.53 4.01 7.07
N LYS A 168 -6.79 4.13 5.96
CA LYS A 168 -7.05 3.37 4.71
C LYS A 168 -7.06 1.86 5.00
N THR A 169 -6.04 1.35 5.69
CA THR A 169 -5.92 -0.05 6.09
C THR A 169 -7.09 -0.53 6.94
N THR A 170 -7.39 0.19 8.02
CA THR A 170 -8.36 -0.25 9.03
C THR A 170 -9.81 -0.11 8.57
N GLN A 171 -10.13 0.94 7.82
CA GLN A 171 -11.51 1.27 7.44
C GLN A 171 -11.88 0.74 6.06
N PHE A 172 -10.93 0.66 5.13
CA PHE A 172 -11.20 0.21 3.77
C PHE A 172 -10.74 -1.23 3.55
N TRP A 173 -9.45 -1.53 3.72
CA TRP A 173 -8.91 -2.83 3.32
C TRP A 173 -9.32 -3.98 4.23
N LEU A 174 -9.31 -3.77 5.56
CA LEU A 174 -9.70 -4.79 6.56
C LEU A 174 -11.20 -4.84 6.84
N ALA A 175 -12.01 -4.10 6.08
CA ALA A 175 -13.45 -4.22 6.18
C ALA A 175 -13.91 -5.67 5.89
N PRO A 176 -15.07 -6.10 6.42
CA PRO A 176 -15.53 -7.48 6.26
C PRO A 176 -15.52 -7.97 4.81
N ASN A 177 -15.11 -9.22 4.61
CA ASN A 177 -15.07 -9.92 3.32
C ASN A 177 -14.13 -9.35 2.25
N ARG A 178 -13.18 -8.49 2.64
CA ARG A 178 -12.12 -7.98 1.77
C ARG A 178 -10.79 -8.69 2.07
N VAL A 179 -9.73 -7.92 2.26
CA VAL A 179 -8.34 -8.37 2.47
C VAL A 179 -8.17 -9.03 3.84
N GLU A 180 -7.31 -10.05 3.92
CA GLU A 180 -6.99 -10.71 5.19
C GLU A 180 -5.68 -10.20 5.77
N ASP A 181 -4.63 -10.07 4.98
CA ASP A 181 -3.31 -9.70 5.45
C ASP A 181 -2.80 -8.44 4.75
N ILE A 182 -2.28 -7.50 5.54
CA ILE A 182 -1.79 -6.22 5.02
C ILE A 182 -0.40 -5.96 5.57
N ILE A 183 0.50 -5.55 4.69
CA ILE A 183 1.85 -5.11 5.02
C ILE A 183 1.96 -3.66 4.58
N ILE A 184 2.38 -2.78 5.48
CA ILE A 184 2.61 -1.38 5.16
C ILE A 184 4.08 -1.06 5.37
N PHE A 185 4.77 -0.58 4.34
CA PHE A 185 6.08 0.05 4.49
C PHE A 185 5.92 1.56 4.55
N LYS A 186 6.18 2.14 5.72
CA LYS A 186 6.29 3.59 5.87
C LYS A 186 7.73 4.01 5.62
N LEU A 187 7.95 4.75 4.53
CA LEU A 187 9.22 5.41 4.25
C LEU A 187 9.20 6.79 4.93
N TRP A 188 10.10 7.00 5.89
CA TRP A 188 10.16 8.28 6.60
C TRP A 188 11.04 9.27 5.85
N PRO A 189 10.66 10.57 5.81
CA PRO A 189 11.52 11.60 5.25
C PRO A 189 12.88 11.61 5.97
N SER A 190 13.96 11.58 5.19
CA SER A 190 15.29 11.74 5.76
C SER A 190 15.47 13.20 6.17
N LYS A 191 15.53 13.47 7.48
CA LYS A 191 15.80 14.81 8.02
C LYS A 191 17.29 15.16 8.03
N LEU A 192 18.17 14.17 7.84
CA LEU A 192 19.58 14.24 8.25
C LEU A 192 20.57 14.06 7.10
N GLY A 193 20.10 13.94 5.86
CA GLY A 193 20.97 13.91 4.68
C GLY A 193 21.67 12.56 4.47
N ARG A 194 23.00 12.60 4.29
CA ARG A 194 23.85 11.43 3.93
C ARG A 194 24.84 11.12 5.05
N ASN A 195 25.26 9.86 5.18
CA ASN A 195 26.35 9.45 6.07
C ASN A 195 27.72 9.92 5.54
N GLN A 196 28.80 9.60 6.27
CA GLN A 196 30.18 9.96 5.90
C GLN A 196 30.58 9.42 4.51
N ASP A 197 30.06 8.27 4.10
CA ASP A 197 30.28 7.64 2.79
C ASP A 197 29.36 8.19 1.68
N LYS A 198 28.62 9.28 1.96
CA LYS A 198 27.62 9.87 1.07
C LYS A 198 26.42 8.96 0.77
N ASN A 199 26.19 7.91 1.55
CA ASN A 199 24.98 7.10 1.44
C ASN A 199 23.79 7.81 2.10
N PRO A 200 22.59 7.81 1.50
CA PRO A 200 21.43 8.46 2.09
C PRO A 200 21.05 7.79 3.42
N LEU A 201 20.79 8.61 4.45
CA LEU A 201 20.26 8.12 5.72
C LEU A 201 18.78 7.79 5.56
N ARG A 202 18.38 6.57 5.95
CA ARG A 202 17.04 6.03 5.71
C ARG A 202 16.46 5.51 7.01
N ARG A 203 15.15 5.73 7.16
CA ARG A 203 14.33 5.12 8.20
C ARG A 203 13.08 4.57 7.55
N LEU A 204 12.79 3.30 7.81
CA LEU A 204 11.63 2.59 7.32
C LEU A 204 10.94 1.91 8.50
N THR A 205 9.62 1.82 8.45
CA THR A 205 8.87 1.02 9.42
C THR A 205 7.88 0.13 8.69
N CYS A 206 7.95 -1.17 8.93
CA CYS A 206 6.94 -2.13 8.50
C CYS A 206 5.86 -2.26 9.57
N TYR A 207 4.60 -2.16 9.15
CA TYR A 207 3.43 -2.45 9.98
C TYR A 207 2.69 -3.65 9.39
N LYS A 208 2.52 -4.70 10.18
CA LYS A 208 1.80 -5.90 9.80
C LYS A 208 0.41 -5.90 10.41
N PHE A 209 -0.60 -6.09 9.60
CA PHE A 209 -1.98 -6.34 10.04
C PHE A 209 -2.47 -7.69 9.54
N CYS A 210 -3.33 -8.33 10.32
CA CYS A 210 -4.06 -9.51 9.90
C CYS A 210 -5.49 -9.40 10.43
N ARG A 211 -6.48 -9.51 9.56
CA ARG A 211 -7.90 -9.33 9.90
C ARG A 211 -8.37 -10.21 11.06
N ARG A 212 -7.73 -11.38 11.24
CA ARG A 212 -8.09 -12.38 12.26
C ARG A 212 -7.39 -12.19 13.59
N THR A 213 -6.13 -11.76 13.57
CA THR A 213 -5.28 -11.72 14.78
C THR A 213 -4.93 -10.30 15.22
N SER A 214 -5.10 -9.29 14.37
CA SER A 214 -4.90 -7.89 14.75
C SER A 214 -5.87 -7.51 15.87
N PRO A 215 -5.37 -7.01 17.01
CA PRO A 215 -6.24 -6.49 18.05
C PRO A 215 -6.97 -5.26 17.54
N LYS A 216 -8.12 -4.96 18.14
CA LYS A 216 -8.89 -3.75 17.84
C LYS A 216 -8.78 -2.76 19.00
N ASP A 217 -8.65 -1.49 18.68
CA ASP A 217 -8.76 -0.43 19.68
C ASP A 217 -10.22 -0.23 20.13
N ALA A 218 -10.43 0.69 21.08
CA ALA A 218 -11.75 1.02 21.61
C ALA A 218 -12.74 1.56 20.55
N TYR A 219 -12.24 2.04 19.40
CA TYR A 219 -13.04 2.54 18.28
C TYR A 219 -13.25 1.47 17.20
N GLY A 220 -12.78 0.24 17.44
CA GLY A 220 -12.89 -0.88 16.50
C GLY A 220 -11.85 -0.87 15.38
N ASN A 221 -10.87 0.04 15.38
CA ASN A 221 -9.81 0.06 14.37
C ASN A 221 -8.78 -1.02 14.67
N TYR A 222 -8.37 -1.75 13.65
CA TYR A 222 -7.30 -2.73 13.76
C TYR A 222 -5.97 -2.07 14.14
N GLN A 223 -5.24 -2.71 15.03
CA GLN A 223 -3.88 -2.38 15.43
C GLN A 223 -2.91 -3.38 14.80
N PRO A 224 -1.67 -2.97 14.49
CA PRO A 224 -0.69 -3.87 13.89
C PRO A 224 -0.33 -5.00 14.87
N ILE A 225 -0.21 -6.22 14.36
CA ILE A 225 0.29 -7.38 15.13
C ILE A 225 1.81 -7.36 15.29
N GLN A 226 2.49 -6.65 14.39
CA GLN A 226 3.94 -6.51 14.39
C GLN A 226 4.32 -5.16 13.79
N VAL A 227 5.28 -4.49 14.43
CA VAL A 227 5.89 -3.26 13.94
C VAL A 227 7.40 -3.45 13.96
N ILE A 228 8.03 -3.32 12.81
CA ILE A 228 9.48 -3.51 12.65
C ILE A 228 10.06 -2.22 12.11
N GLU A 229 10.98 -1.60 12.83
CA GLU A 229 11.77 -0.47 12.33
C GLU A 229 13.10 -0.99 11.78
N PHE A 230 13.49 -0.49 10.61
CA PHE A 230 14.77 -0.82 9.97
C PHE A 230 15.26 0.35 9.13
N GLY A 231 16.57 0.38 8.86
CA GLY A 231 17.21 1.50 8.18
C GLY A 231 18.61 1.76 8.70
N THR A 232 19.15 2.94 8.37
CA THR A 232 20.46 3.41 8.81
C THR A 232 20.38 4.44 9.95
N ILE A 233 19.17 4.93 10.26
CA ILE A 233 18.88 5.82 11.39
C ILE A 233 17.56 5.43 12.07
N ASN A 234 17.45 5.72 13.37
CA ASN A 234 16.23 5.51 14.14
C ASN A 234 15.30 6.75 14.14
N SER A 235 14.24 6.74 14.94
CA SER A 235 13.29 7.85 15.10
C SER A 235 13.91 9.18 15.52
N ASP A 236 14.97 9.12 16.31
CA ASP A 236 15.67 10.28 16.86
C ASP A 236 16.75 10.78 15.89
N GLY A 237 16.98 10.04 14.81
CA GLY A 237 18.00 10.34 13.82
C GLY A 237 19.39 9.81 14.14
N ASN A 238 19.51 9.02 15.21
CA ASN A 238 20.76 8.39 15.58
C ASN A 238 21.07 7.24 14.62
N PRO A 239 22.33 7.03 14.23
CA PRO A 239 22.75 5.87 13.44
C PRO A 239 22.26 4.58 14.08
N TYR A 240 21.61 3.77 13.28
CA TYR A 240 20.97 2.53 13.70
C TYR A 240 21.14 1.54 12.56
N TYR A 241 21.69 0.37 12.86
CA TYR A 241 21.92 -0.70 11.88
C TYR A 241 20.85 -1.79 12.04
N GLY A 242 19.59 -1.37 12.05
CA GLY A 242 18.45 -2.28 12.14
C GLY A 242 18.44 -3.21 10.93
N CYS A 243 18.52 -4.52 11.21
CA CYS A 243 18.57 -5.63 10.24
C CYS A 243 19.92 -5.91 9.54
N SER A 244 21.05 -5.30 9.93
CA SER A 244 22.39 -5.68 9.42
C SER A 244 23.31 -6.35 10.45
N THR A 245 22.79 -6.72 11.62
CA THR A 245 23.48 -7.54 12.64
C THR A 245 22.57 -8.70 13.08
N LEU A 246 23.12 -9.69 13.80
CA LEU A 246 22.44 -10.91 14.27
C LEU A 246 21.01 -10.60 14.79
N GLY A 247 20.00 -11.02 14.04
CA GLY A 247 18.59 -10.72 14.33
C GLY A 247 17.83 -10.22 13.11
N SER A 248 17.74 -11.05 12.06
CA SER A 248 16.77 -10.79 10.99
C SER A 248 15.36 -10.80 11.58
N CYS A 249 14.59 -9.74 11.30
CA CYS A 249 13.21 -9.67 11.73
C CYS A 249 12.33 -10.36 10.70
N THR A 250 11.72 -11.47 11.12
CA THR A 250 10.79 -12.23 10.29
C THR A 250 9.40 -11.63 10.36
N LEU A 251 8.81 -11.37 9.18
CA LEU A 251 7.36 -11.27 9.03
C LEU A 251 6.82 -12.67 8.74
N SER A 252 5.66 -13.02 9.29
CA SER A 252 4.98 -14.27 8.97
C SER A 252 3.56 -13.97 8.50
N ILE A 253 3.15 -14.66 7.43
CA ILE A 253 1.78 -14.62 6.93
C ILE A 253 1.20 -16.02 7.10
N SER A 254 0.00 -16.08 7.69
CA SER A 254 -0.69 -17.35 7.90
C SER A 254 -1.20 -17.91 6.55
N PRO A 255 -0.97 -19.20 6.25
CA PRO A 255 -1.58 -19.85 5.09
C PRO A 255 -3.11 -19.73 5.07
N HIS A 256 -3.77 -19.67 6.24
CA HIS A 256 -5.22 -19.49 6.32
C HIS A 256 -5.72 -18.13 5.82
N CYS A 257 -4.83 -17.13 5.81
CA CYS A 257 -5.12 -15.80 5.30
C CYS A 257 -4.84 -15.72 3.80
N ILE A 258 -3.73 -16.32 3.37
CA ILE A 258 -3.37 -16.52 1.96
C ILE A 258 -4.50 -17.24 1.23
N TYR A 259 -4.88 -18.43 1.66
CA TYR A 259 -5.83 -19.31 0.96
C TYR A 259 -7.29 -19.11 1.36
N LYS A 260 -7.66 -17.91 1.83
CA LYS A 260 -9.06 -17.63 2.15
C LYS A 260 -9.92 -17.77 0.90
N GLY A 261 -11.02 -18.52 1.03
CA GLY A 261 -12.03 -18.68 -0.03
C GLY A 261 -11.72 -19.78 -1.04
N CYS A 262 -10.55 -20.42 -0.96
CA CYS A 262 -10.27 -21.60 -1.75
C CYS A 262 -11.06 -22.82 -1.18
N THR A 263 -10.97 -24.01 -1.80
CA THR A 263 -11.40 -25.32 -1.22
C THR A 263 -10.23 -26.31 -0.96
N TYR A 264 -10.15 -26.90 0.25
CA TYR A 264 -9.06 -27.83 0.65
C TYR A 264 -8.97 -29.05 -0.28
N PRO A 265 -7.77 -29.63 -0.54
CA PRO A 265 -6.45 -29.26 -0.04
C PRO A 265 -5.75 -28.18 -0.88
N TYR A 266 -5.35 -27.08 -0.25
CA TYR A 266 -4.33 -26.18 -0.85
C TYR A 266 -2.96 -26.82 -0.72
N PRO A 267 -1.93 -26.33 -1.43
CA PRO A 267 -0.55 -26.63 -1.09
C PRO A 267 -0.20 -26.03 0.29
N LEU A 268 -0.74 -26.63 1.35
CA LEU A 268 -0.18 -26.63 2.68
C LEU A 268 0.86 -27.74 2.62
N THR A 269 2.08 -27.38 2.21
CA THR A 269 3.20 -28.25 2.57
C THR A 269 3.44 -28.00 4.05
N ASP A 270 3.22 -29.03 4.86
CA ASP A 270 3.60 -29.06 6.28
C ASP A 270 5.13 -28.91 6.36
N VAL A 271 5.62 -27.67 6.43
CA VAL A 271 7.03 -27.35 6.73
C VAL A 271 7.11 -26.17 7.69
#